data_AF-A0A7C1EIR8-F1
#
_entry.id   AF-A0A7C1EIR8-F1
#
_cell.length_a   1.000
_cell.length_b   1.000
_cell.length_c   1.000
_cell.angle_alpha   90.00
_cell.angle_beta   90.00
_cell.angle_gamma   90.00
#
_symmetry.space_group_name_H-M   'P 1'
#
loop_
_entity.id
_entity.type
_entity.pdbx_description
1 polymer ?
#
loop_
_entity_poly.entity_id
_entity_poly.type
_entity_poly.pdbx_seq_one_letter_code
_entity_poly.pdbx_strand_id
1 'polypeptide(L)'
;YSYPASYDYSWVESRANIDQYAYPNLLSTRGPSSVPVFVDSMWPDLWPKHTDTVQAHLDIDYRGYSADHHGSDGPVNNHMRRMMINRHRGSVGISFLDGHVSNKGLEYLWSPKWHRQFIQDHNEKLRSDGSKIFRN
;
A
#
# COMPACT_ATOMS: atom_id res chain seq x y z
N TYR A 1 -6.90 17.99 11.08
CA TYR A 1 -5.51 17.77 10.62
C TYR A 1 -5.51 18.21 9.16
N SER A 2 -4.99 19.39 8.86
CA SER A 2 -4.92 19.91 7.49
C SER A 2 -3.45 19.94 7.10
N TYR A 3 -3.03 19.05 6.20
CA TYR A 3 -1.70 19.13 5.62
C TYR A 3 -1.57 20.48 4.90
N PRO A 4 -0.55 21.29 5.20
CA PRO A 4 -0.43 22.62 4.63
C PRO A 4 0.28 22.51 3.29
N ALA A 5 -0.41 22.12 2.22
CA ALA A 5 0.01 22.45 0.85
C ALA A 5 -1.05 22.12 -0.21
N SER A 6 -1.00 22.86 -1.31
CA SER A 6 -1.84 22.76 -2.52
C SER A 6 -1.58 21.52 -3.39
N TYR A 7 -1.22 20.38 -2.79
CA TYR A 7 -0.91 19.16 -3.53
C TYR A 7 -1.85 18.02 -3.11
N ASP A 8 -2.24 17.23 -4.10
CA ASP A 8 -3.22 16.16 -3.97
C ASP A 8 -2.57 14.88 -3.43
N TYR A 9 -2.45 14.79 -2.11
CA TYR A 9 -1.67 13.76 -1.42
C TYR A 9 -2.46 12.50 -1.03
N SER A 10 -3.79 12.53 -1.15
CA SER A 10 -4.66 11.41 -0.78
C SER A 10 -5.84 11.28 -1.74
N TRP A 11 -6.34 10.06 -1.92
CA TRP A 11 -7.49 9.83 -2.79
C TRP A 11 -8.86 10.02 -2.08
N VAL A 12 -8.91 10.48 -0.83
CA VAL A 12 -10.18 10.71 -0.08
C VAL A 12 -10.34 12.09 0.58
N GLU A 13 -9.32 12.95 0.65
CA GLU A 13 -9.44 14.22 1.40
C GLU A 13 -10.29 15.30 0.70
N SER A 14 -10.72 15.07 -0.53
CA SER A 14 -11.60 15.97 -1.26
C SER A 14 -12.81 15.24 -1.81
N ARG A 15 -13.93 15.97 -1.99
CA ARG A 15 -15.14 15.42 -2.59
C ARG A 15 -14.91 14.90 -4.01
N ALA A 16 -14.13 15.64 -4.79
CA ALA A 16 -13.72 15.23 -6.14
C ALA A 16 -12.96 13.89 -6.11
N ASN A 17 -12.06 13.71 -5.13
CA ASN A 17 -11.29 12.48 -5.00
C ASN A 17 -12.14 11.30 -4.53
N ILE A 18 -13.07 11.53 -3.59
CA ILE A 18 -14.03 10.49 -3.17
C ILE A 18 -14.85 10.00 -4.37
N ASP A 19 -15.38 10.92 -5.18
CA ASP A 19 -16.19 10.56 -6.35
C ASP A 19 -15.40 9.78 -7.41
N GLN A 20 -14.09 10.05 -7.53
CA GLN A 20 -13.21 9.42 -8.51
C GLN A 20 -12.63 8.07 -8.03
N TYR A 21 -12.17 8.00 -6.78
CA TYR A 21 -11.31 6.92 -6.30
C TYR A 21 -12.00 6.00 -5.29
N ALA A 22 -12.89 6.53 -4.44
CA ALA A 22 -13.51 5.74 -3.38
C ALA A 22 -14.59 4.80 -3.91
N TYR A 23 -14.72 3.65 -3.25
CA TYR A 23 -15.81 2.73 -3.49
C TYR A 23 -17.10 3.26 -2.84
N PRO A 24 -18.20 3.41 -3.60
CA PRO A 24 -19.39 4.10 -3.09
C PRO A 24 -20.17 3.27 -2.06
N ASN A 25 -20.21 1.95 -2.21
CA ASN A 25 -20.82 1.01 -1.27
C ASN A 25 -20.44 -0.43 -1.60
N LEU A 26 -20.73 -1.34 -0.66
CA LEU A 26 -20.51 -2.77 -0.80
C LEU A 26 -21.28 -3.38 -1.99
N LEU A 27 -22.56 -3.03 -2.15
CA LEU A 27 -23.48 -3.71 -3.07
C LEU A 27 -23.17 -3.45 -4.56
N SER A 28 -22.60 -2.31 -4.90
CA SER A 28 -22.29 -1.91 -6.27
C SER A 28 -20.84 -2.13 -6.67
N THR A 29 -19.98 -2.49 -5.71
CA THR A 29 -18.55 -2.70 -5.97
C THR A 29 -18.33 -4.03 -6.69
N ARG A 30 -17.79 -3.98 -7.90
CA ARG A 30 -17.40 -5.18 -8.65
C ARG A 30 -16.06 -5.73 -8.14
N GLY A 31 -15.95 -7.05 -8.10
CA GLY A 31 -14.74 -7.75 -7.64
C GLY A 31 -14.39 -7.48 -6.18
N PRO A 32 -15.33 -7.64 -5.22
CA PRO A 32 -15.08 -7.31 -3.82
C PRO A 32 -13.93 -8.12 -3.19
N SER A 33 -13.62 -9.30 -3.74
CA SER A 33 -12.49 -10.14 -3.34
C SER A 33 -11.11 -9.57 -3.68
N SER A 34 -11.01 -8.45 -4.41
CA SER A 34 -9.73 -7.79 -4.69
C SER A 34 -9.62 -6.41 -4.06
N VAL A 35 -10.67 -5.90 -3.43
CA VAL A 35 -10.74 -4.56 -2.82
C VAL A 35 -10.34 -4.64 -1.34
N PRO A 36 -9.19 -4.07 -0.93
CA PRO A 36 -8.77 -4.06 0.47
C PRO A 36 -9.67 -3.19 1.35
N VAL A 37 -9.83 -3.59 2.61
CA VAL A 37 -10.55 -2.83 3.64
C VAL A 37 -9.63 -2.52 4.82
N PHE A 38 -8.93 -3.51 5.36
CA PHE A 38 -7.91 -3.32 6.40
C PHE A 38 -6.63 -4.05 6.05
N VAL A 39 -5.51 -3.47 6.44
CA VAL A 39 -4.16 -4.03 6.26
C VAL A 39 -3.29 -3.61 7.42
N ASP A 40 -2.30 -4.43 7.73
CA ASP A 40 -1.27 -4.07 8.71
C ASP A 40 -0.28 -3.06 8.11
N SER A 41 0.05 -2.02 8.87
CA SER A 41 0.90 -0.91 8.43
C SER A 41 1.62 -0.26 9.60
N MET A 42 2.66 0.50 9.29
CA MET A 42 3.40 1.28 10.28
C MET A 42 2.75 2.62 10.64
N TRP A 43 1.79 3.08 9.84
CA TRP A 43 1.00 4.30 10.04
C TRP A 43 -0.50 3.95 10.13
N PRO A 44 -1.32 4.77 10.82
CA PRO A 44 -2.75 4.51 11.00
C PRO A 44 -3.57 4.64 9.70
N ASP A 45 -3.01 5.28 8.66
CA ASP A 45 -3.65 5.47 7.37
C ASP A 45 -2.67 5.21 6.22
N LEU A 46 -3.21 5.01 5.02
CA LEU A 46 -2.47 4.89 3.77
C LEU A 46 -3.36 5.23 2.57
N TRP A 47 -2.74 5.76 1.51
CA TRP A 47 -3.39 6.10 0.24
C TRP A 47 -2.55 5.60 -0.93
N PRO A 48 -2.43 4.27 -1.11
CA PRO A 48 -1.58 3.71 -2.11
C PRO A 48 -1.88 4.16 -3.52
N LYS A 49 -0.82 4.36 -4.30
CA LYS A 49 -0.90 4.63 -5.73
C LYS A 49 -0.23 3.49 -6.49
N HIS A 50 -0.75 3.18 -7.67
CA HIS A 50 -0.12 2.19 -8.54
C HIS A 50 1.29 2.62 -9.01
N THR A 51 1.58 3.92 -8.93
CA THR A 51 2.88 4.53 -9.22
C THR A 51 3.81 4.60 -8.01
N ASP A 52 3.37 4.16 -6.83
CA ASP A 52 4.29 4.05 -5.69
C ASP A 52 5.43 3.09 -6.03
N THR A 53 6.55 3.24 -5.34
CA THR A 53 7.77 2.48 -5.60
C THR A 53 8.24 1.74 -4.35
N VAL A 54 8.98 0.66 -4.55
CA VAL A 54 9.79 0.05 -3.49
C VAL A 54 10.90 1.02 -3.12
N GLN A 55 11.22 1.13 -1.83
CA GLN A 55 12.34 1.94 -1.40
C GLN A 55 13.68 1.32 -1.83
N ALA A 56 14.54 2.14 -2.45
CA ALA A 56 15.79 1.68 -3.06
C ALA A 56 16.73 0.97 -2.07
N HIS A 57 16.82 1.50 -0.86
CA HIS A 57 17.70 1.00 0.20
C HIS A 57 16.94 0.23 1.28
N LEU A 58 15.75 -0.30 0.97
CA LEU A 58 14.91 -0.98 1.96
C LEU A 58 15.65 -2.18 2.56
N ASP A 59 16.05 -2.08 3.82
CA ASP A 59 16.56 -3.21 4.60
C ASP A 59 15.61 -3.51 5.75
N ILE A 60 14.67 -4.42 5.49
CA ILE A 60 13.60 -4.77 6.41
C ILE A 60 14.09 -5.68 7.56
N ASP A 61 15.30 -6.24 7.43
CA ASP A 61 15.91 -7.09 8.46
C ASP A 61 16.73 -6.26 9.46
N TYR A 62 17.06 -5.02 9.10
CA TYR A 62 17.71 -4.09 10.00
C TYR A 62 16.80 -3.72 11.18
N ARG A 63 17.31 -3.94 12.40
CA ARG A 63 16.54 -3.79 13.66
C ARG A 63 16.49 -2.38 14.24
N GLY A 64 17.20 -1.42 13.66
CA GLY A 64 17.15 -0.02 14.11
C GLY A 64 16.12 0.80 13.34
N TYR A 65 15.61 1.85 13.98
CA TYR A 65 14.65 2.75 13.35
C TYR A 65 15.37 3.75 12.44
N SER A 66 15.28 3.55 11.12
CA SER A 66 15.61 4.59 10.13
C SER A 66 14.64 4.52 8.97
N ALA A 67 14.47 5.64 8.28
CA ALA A 67 13.63 5.72 7.09
C ALA A 67 13.99 4.67 6.02
N ASP A 68 15.22 4.15 6.00
CA ASP A 68 15.72 3.15 5.04
C ASP A 68 15.46 1.70 5.46
N HIS A 69 15.08 1.48 6.70
CA HIS A 69 14.96 0.13 7.29
C HIS A 69 13.50 -0.34 7.47
N HIS A 70 12.57 0.52 7.09
CA HIS A 70 11.13 0.27 7.06
C HIS A 70 10.53 1.21 6.03
N GLY A 71 9.37 0.91 5.48
CA GLY A 71 8.87 1.66 4.33
C GLY A 71 8.40 3.08 4.64
N SER A 72 9.36 4.00 4.71
CA SER A 72 9.14 5.44 4.75
C SER A 72 8.53 5.93 3.43
N ASP A 73 7.50 6.77 3.53
CA ASP A 73 6.83 7.34 2.35
C ASP A 73 7.66 8.41 1.64
N GLY A 74 8.72 8.90 2.29
CA GLY A 74 9.54 10.00 1.78
C GLY A 74 10.44 9.61 0.58
N PRO A 75 10.90 10.59 -0.21
CA PRO A 75 10.44 11.99 -0.26
C PRO A 75 9.16 12.19 -1.10
N VAL A 76 8.61 11.14 -1.72
CA VAL A 76 7.59 11.25 -2.80
C VAL A 76 6.23 10.63 -2.43
N ASN A 77 5.83 10.64 -1.15
CA ASN A 77 4.52 10.19 -0.70
C ASN A 77 4.13 8.77 -1.19
N ASN A 78 5.04 7.80 -1.01
CA ASN A 78 4.87 6.42 -1.49
C ASN A 78 4.14 5.53 -0.46
N HIS A 79 2.82 5.60 -0.40
CA HIS A 79 2.04 4.99 0.70
C HIS A 79 2.01 3.46 0.67
N MET A 80 2.35 2.82 -0.45
CA MET A 80 2.67 1.38 -0.49
C MET A 80 3.75 0.98 0.51
N ARG A 81 4.71 1.86 0.78
CA ARG A 81 5.84 1.57 1.65
C ARG A 81 5.40 1.43 3.11
N ARG A 82 4.32 2.08 3.55
CA ARG A 82 3.77 1.94 4.92
C ARG A 82 3.45 0.50 5.33
N MET A 83 3.25 -0.40 4.37
CA MET A 83 2.95 -1.81 4.61
C MET A 83 4.20 -2.71 4.51
N MET A 84 5.35 -2.17 4.11
CA MET A 84 6.62 -2.88 4.02
C MET A 84 7.30 -2.96 5.38
N ILE A 85 6.76 -3.81 6.25
CA ILE A 85 7.24 -4.03 7.62
C ILE A 85 7.61 -5.51 7.87
N ASN A 86 8.69 -5.74 8.60
CA ASN A 86 9.12 -7.10 8.97
C ASN A 86 8.40 -7.59 10.22
N ARG A 87 7.08 -7.74 10.12
CA ARG A 87 6.25 -8.26 11.21
C ARG A 87 5.82 -9.71 10.96
N HIS A 88 5.60 -10.09 9.70
CA HIS A 88 5.11 -11.42 9.33
C HIS A 88 6.03 -12.16 8.35
N ARG A 89 7.35 -11.97 8.45
CA ARG A 89 8.36 -12.67 7.63
C ARG A 89 8.13 -12.50 6.12
N GLY A 90 8.04 -11.25 5.68
CA GLY A 90 7.90 -10.90 4.26
C GLY A 90 6.48 -10.91 3.72
N SER A 91 5.48 -10.91 4.59
CA SER A 91 4.08 -10.81 4.19
C SER A 91 3.29 -9.83 5.06
N VAL A 92 2.07 -9.53 4.62
CA VAL A 92 1.10 -8.71 5.34
C VAL A 92 -0.30 -9.34 5.23
N GLY A 93 -1.07 -9.30 6.31
CA GLY A 93 -2.48 -9.68 6.30
C GLY A 93 -3.33 -8.55 5.73
N ILE A 94 -4.20 -8.88 4.76
CA ILE A 94 -5.16 -7.94 4.15
C ILE A 94 -6.57 -8.54 4.26
N SER A 95 -7.51 -7.78 4.79
CA SER A 95 -8.94 -8.09 4.67
C SER A 95 -9.54 -7.42 3.44
N PHE A 96 -10.48 -8.11 2.81
CA PHE A 96 -11.11 -7.67 1.57
C PHE A 96 -12.59 -7.38 1.77
N LEU A 97 -13.18 -6.68 0.80
CA LEU A 97 -14.53 -6.16 0.87
C LEU A 97 -15.61 -7.27 0.92
N ASP A 98 -15.31 -8.46 0.41
CA ASP A 98 -16.17 -9.66 0.54
C ASP A 98 -16.05 -10.35 1.92
N GLY A 99 -15.21 -9.83 2.82
CA GLY A 99 -15.02 -10.31 4.18
C GLY A 99 -13.93 -11.37 4.35
N HIS A 100 -13.28 -11.85 3.28
CA HIS A 100 -12.16 -12.78 3.43
C HIS A 100 -10.87 -12.06 3.85
N VAL A 101 -9.93 -12.83 4.37
CA VAL A 101 -8.57 -12.35 4.72
C VAL A 101 -7.55 -13.17 3.94
N SER A 102 -6.55 -12.51 3.38
CA SER A 102 -5.44 -13.14 2.68
C SER A 102 -4.11 -12.62 3.22
N ASN A 103 -3.15 -13.52 3.42
CA ASN A 103 -1.77 -13.14 3.66
C ASN A 103 -1.07 -12.94 2.31
N LYS A 104 -0.48 -11.76 2.08
CA LYS A 104 0.17 -11.38 0.83
C LYS A 104 1.64 -11.07 1.04
N GLY A 105 2.50 -11.61 0.17
CA GLY A 105 3.91 -11.20 0.14
C GLY A 105 4.03 -9.70 -0.14
N LEU A 106 5.06 -9.05 0.42
CA LEU A 106 5.29 -7.61 0.25
C LEU A 106 5.48 -7.22 -1.23
N GLU A 107 5.97 -8.16 -2.04
CA GLU A 107 6.19 -8.01 -3.47
C GLU A 107 4.88 -7.96 -4.27
N TYR A 108 3.75 -8.35 -3.66
CA TYR A 108 2.43 -8.43 -4.31
C TYR A 108 1.45 -7.38 -3.81
N LEU A 109 1.92 -6.33 -3.12
CA LEU A 109 1.08 -5.24 -2.62
C LEU A 109 0.39 -4.42 -3.72
N TRP A 110 0.82 -4.54 -4.98
CA TRP A 110 0.16 -3.92 -6.14
C TRP A 110 -0.94 -4.80 -6.76
N SER A 111 -1.09 -6.03 -6.29
CA SER A 111 -2.12 -6.96 -6.79
C SER A 111 -3.54 -6.61 -6.35
N PRO A 112 -3.80 -6.00 -5.16
CA PRO A 112 -5.13 -5.56 -4.78
C PRO A 112 -5.56 -4.24 -5.44
N LYS A 113 -6.87 -4.03 -5.54
CA LYS A 113 -7.49 -2.84 -6.10
C LYS A 113 -7.77 -1.81 -5.00
N TRP A 114 -6.73 -1.10 -4.57
CA TRP A 114 -6.78 -0.14 -3.44
C TRP A 114 -7.78 1.00 -3.62
N HIS A 115 -8.02 1.42 -4.86
CA HIS A 115 -9.02 2.41 -5.22
C HIS A 115 -9.52 2.16 -6.64
N ARG A 116 -10.64 2.78 -7.04
CA ARG A 116 -11.31 2.51 -8.33
C ARG A 116 -10.42 2.70 -9.56
N GLN A 117 -9.55 3.70 -9.52
CA GLN A 117 -8.57 4.00 -10.59
C GLN A 117 -7.23 3.27 -10.43
N PHE A 118 -7.06 2.38 -9.44
CA PHE A 118 -5.77 1.73 -9.19
C PHE A 118 -5.47 0.74 -10.31
N ILE A 119 -4.33 0.86 -10.97
CA ILE A 119 -3.90 -0.11 -11.99
C ILE A 119 -3.23 -1.27 -11.24
N GLN A 120 -3.90 -2.41 -11.20
CA GLN A 120 -3.38 -3.60 -10.53
C GLN A 120 -2.18 -4.15 -11.29
N ASP A 121 -1.18 -4.61 -10.55
CA ASP A 121 -0.05 -5.35 -11.08
C ASP A 121 0.11 -6.64 -10.28
N HIS A 122 0.00 -7.76 -10.98
CA HIS A 122 0.11 -9.10 -10.40
C HIS A 122 1.52 -9.66 -10.47
N ASN A 123 2.47 -8.92 -11.07
CA ASN A 123 3.86 -9.31 -11.12
C ASN A 123 4.55 -9.04 -9.78
N GLU A 124 5.62 -9.79 -9.51
CA GLU A 124 6.46 -9.59 -8.35
C GLU A 124 7.16 -8.22 -8.44
N LYS A 125 6.96 -7.36 -7.43
CA LYS A 125 7.68 -6.09 -7.30
C LYS A 125 9.02 -6.32 -6.60
N LEU A 126 10.07 -5.86 -7.25
CA LEU A 126 11.45 -5.99 -6.80
C LEU A 126 12.01 -4.64 -6.38
N ARG A 127 13.08 -4.67 -5.59
CA ARG A 127 13.92 -3.50 -5.34
C ARG A 127 14.61 -3.06 -6.64
N SER A 128 15.23 -1.87 -6.60
CA SER A 128 16.04 -1.35 -7.70
C SER A 128 17.23 -2.24 -8.07
N ASP A 129 17.71 -3.09 -7.16
CA ASP A 129 18.78 -4.06 -7.41
C ASP A 129 18.28 -5.42 -7.95
N GLY A 130 16.97 -5.57 -8.18
CA GLY A 130 16.35 -6.81 -8.64
C GLY A 130 16.09 -7.85 -7.55
N SER A 131 16.41 -7.56 -6.29
CA SER A 131 16.11 -8.46 -5.17
C SER A 131 14.65 -8.35 -4.70
N LYS A 132 14.14 -9.44 -4.11
CA LYS A 132 12.82 -9.48 -3.44
C LYS A 132 12.79 -8.61 -2.21
N ILE A 133 11.67 -7.93 -1.95
CA ILE A 133 11.49 -7.03 -0.81
C ILE A 133 11.81 -7.70 0.52
N PHE A 134 11.50 -8.98 0.71
CA PHE A 134 11.95 -9.74 1.87
C PHE A 134 13.05 -10.76 1.51
N ARG A 135 14.11 -10.82 2.31
CA ARG A 135 15.24 -11.76 2.15
C ARG A 135 15.20 -12.72 3.35
N ASN A 136 15.03 -14.03 3.10
CA ASN A 136 15.10 -15.07 4.15
C ASN A 136 16.55 -15.36 4.55
#